data_AF-A0A395P0T4-F1
#
_entry.id   AF-A0A395P0T4-F1
#
_cell.length_a   1.000
_cell.length_b   1.000
_cell.length_c   1.000
_cell.angle_alpha   90.00
_cell.angle_beta   90.00
_cell.angle_gamma   90.00
#
_symmetry.space_group_name_H-M   'P 1'
#
loop_
_entity.id
_entity.type
_entity.pdbx_description
1 polymer ?
#
loop_
_entity_poly.entity_id
_entity_poly.type
_entity_poly.pdbx_seq_one_letter_code
_entity_poly.pdbx_strand_id
1 'polypeptide(L)'
;MAEASIDIGALVATHDFSPEAKSKLANLLDAAINNTASRTDAAEAAADGIDQLCPRNEDAEGYLWSLWTLFIDISKRIPLDDARIQSLVEVVKKLKAKQGGSIEIWGSPSSLWADLPLFGPVMRDAWNATPNFDSSPEEATKIAQWISLNSFAARLLGSSVQSWTNFALWELRDGLEEPLPTQQAKDTHLITASEWITHAGRVLEGEGQKGTQLDENDTRALAAGTLLVEGGSGFSETRWRFWSKRLEELGADAGAEAKNRAEKALEVIRSLGVESS
;
A
#
# COMPACT_ATOMS: atom_id res chain seq x y z
N MET A 1 -4.25 14.17 -21.46
CA MET A 1 -3.18 13.44 -22.19
C MET A 1 -3.35 11.98 -21.82
N ALA A 2 -3.31 11.04 -22.77
CA ALA A 2 -3.33 9.63 -22.41
C ALA A 2 -2.04 9.33 -21.63
N GLU A 3 -2.15 8.78 -20.42
CA GLU A 3 -0.99 8.38 -19.63
C GLU A 3 -0.20 7.31 -20.37
N ALA A 4 1.13 7.37 -20.27
CA ALA A 4 1.99 6.40 -20.95
C ALA A 4 1.70 4.98 -20.43
N SER A 5 1.66 4.02 -21.36
CA SER A 5 1.53 2.59 -21.02
C SER A 5 2.71 2.16 -20.14
N ILE A 6 2.44 1.40 -19.09
CA ILE A 6 3.51 0.79 -18.29
C ILE A 6 4.03 -0.41 -19.06
N ASP A 7 5.36 -0.54 -19.20
CA ASP A 7 5.97 -1.71 -19.84
C ASP A 7 5.96 -2.90 -18.88
N ILE A 8 4.81 -3.58 -18.79
CA ILE A 8 4.62 -4.75 -17.95
C ILE A 8 5.53 -5.90 -18.40
N GLY A 9 5.77 -6.04 -19.71
CA GLY A 9 6.66 -7.07 -20.25
C GLY A 9 8.09 -6.92 -19.73
N ALA A 10 8.62 -5.70 -19.72
CA ALA A 10 9.94 -5.42 -19.16
C ALA A 10 10.02 -5.74 -17.66
N LEU A 11 8.98 -5.39 -16.88
CA LEU A 11 8.94 -5.70 -15.44
C LEU A 11 8.89 -7.22 -15.19
N VAL A 12 8.06 -7.96 -15.94
CA VAL A 12 7.99 -9.41 -15.79
C VAL A 12 9.32 -10.09 -16.18
N ALA A 13 10.04 -9.54 -17.15
CA ALA A 13 11.32 -10.08 -17.59
C ALA A 13 12.40 -10.09 -16.49
N THR A 14 12.37 -9.14 -15.55
CA THR A 14 13.35 -9.02 -14.46
C THR A 14 13.11 -9.98 -13.29
N HIS A 15 11.97 -10.68 -13.27
CA HIS A 15 11.59 -11.57 -12.18
C HIS A 15 11.88 -13.03 -12.50
N ASP A 16 12.03 -13.86 -11.47
CA ASP A 16 12.33 -15.28 -11.64
C ASP A 16 11.04 -16.08 -11.83
N PHE A 17 10.69 -16.28 -13.09
CA PHE A 17 9.57 -17.11 -13.54
C PHE A 17 10.01 -17.95 -14.73
N SER A 18 9.34 -19.08 -14.96
CA SER A 18 9.53 -19.85 -16.20
C SER A 18 9.20 -19.00 -17.44
N PRO A 19 9.81 -19.28 -18.61
CA PRO A 19 9.51 -18.52 -19.83
C PRO A 19 8.02 -18.48 -20.20
N GLU A 20 7.31 -19.59 -19.96
CA GLU A 20 5.85 -19.67 -20.16
C GLU A 20 5.10 -18.74 -19.20
N ALA A 21 5.45 -18.78 -17.91
CA ALA A 21 4.84 -17.92 -16.91
C ALA A 21 5.12 -16.45 -17.20
N LYS A 22 6.34 -16.08 -17.63
CA LYS A 22 6.67 -14.70 -18.04
C LYS A 22 5.76 -14.21 -19.15
N SER A 23 5.62 -14.99 -20.22
CA SER A 23 4.77 -14.60 -21.35
C SER A 23 3.31 -14.43 -20.96
N LYS A 24 2.76 -15.38 -20.18
CA LYS A 24 1.37 -15.32 -19.73
C LYS A 24 1.12 -14.18 -18.74
N LEU A 25 1.98 -14.01 -17.73
CA LEU A 25 1.87 -12.92 -16.75
C LEU A 25 1.95 -11.55 -17.42
N ALA A 26 2.88 -11.36 -18.36
CA ALA A 26 3.00 -10.11 -19.10
C ALA A 26 1.71 -9.74 -19.83
N ASN A 27 1.11 -10.69 -20.57
CA ASN A 27 -0.13 -10.44 -21.31
C ASN A 27 -1.33 -10.19 -20.38
N LEU A 28 -1.47 -10.98 -19.31
CA LEU A 28 -2.58 -10.88 -18.38
C LEU A 28 -2.56 -9.56 -17.59
N LEU A 29 -1.39 -9.19 -17.08
CA LEU A 29 -1.22 -7.97 -16.31
C LEU A 29 -1.23 -6.73 -17.22
N ASP A 30 -0.71 -6.79 -18.44
CA ASP A 30 -0.86 -5.70 -19.41
C ASP A 30 -2.33 -5.43 -19.72
N ALA A 31 -3.12 -6.50 -19.95
CA ALA A 31 -4.56 -6.38 -20.16
C ALA A 31 -5.29 -5.81 -18.93
N ALA A 32 -4.95 -6.26 -17.71
CA ALA A 32 -5.61 -5.77 -16.49
C ALA A 32 -5.24 -4.32 -16.14
N ILE A 33 -3.99 -3.93 -16.42
CA ILE A 33 -3.43 -2.64 -15.99
C ILE A 33 -3.55 -1.59 -17.09
N ASN A 34 -3.08 -1.85 -18.32
CA ASN A 34 -3.06 -0.83 -19.37
C ASN A 34 -4.37 -0.72 -20.17
N ASN A 35 -5.20 -1.77 -20.23
CA ASN A 35 -6.45 -1.73 -20.99
C ASN A 35 -7.64 -1.25 -20.14
N THR A 36 -8.24 -0.12 -20.53
CA THR A 36 -9.29 0.55 -19.76
C THR A 36 -10.71 0.14 -20.13
N ALA A 37 -10.90 -0.66 -21.19
CA ALA A 37 -12.24 -0.93 -21.76
C ALA A 37 -13.09 -1.93 -20.95
N SER A 38 -12.48 -2.89 -20.24
CA SER A 38 -13.19 -3.77 -19.27
C SER A 38 -12.25 -4.21 -18.15
N ARG A 39 -12.05 -3.33 -17.16
CA ARG A 39 -11.10 -3.56 -16.05
C ARG A 39 -11.51 -4.72 -15.13
N THR A 40 -12.81 -4.93 -14.91
CA THR A 40 -13.29 -5.99 -14.02
C THR A 40 -13.05 -7.38 -14.61
N ASP A 41 -13.41 -7.59 -15.88
CA ASP A 41 -13.21 -8.87 -16.54
C ASP A 41 -11.71 -9.16 -16.72
N ALA A 42 -10.91 -8.13 -17.02
CA ALA A 42 -9.46 -8.27 -17.15
C ALA A 42 -8.80 -8.60 -15.80
N ALA A 43 -9.28 -8.02 -14.69
CA ALA A 43 -8.77 -8.36 -13.35
C ALA A 43 -9.12 -9.80 -12.94
N GLU A 44 -10.32 -10.28 -13.27
CA GLU A 44 -10.71 -11.68 -13.07
C GLU A 44 -9.83 -12.62 -13.89
N ALA A 45 -9.66 -12.35 -15.19
CA ALA A 45 -8.83 -13.15 -16.07
C ALA A 45 -7.36 -13.19 -15.62
N ALA A 46 -6.83 -12.06 -15.13
CA ALA A 46 -5.48 -12.01 -14.56
C ALA A 46 -5.38 -12.85 -13.29
N ALA A 47 -6.33 -12.76 -12.37
CA ALA A 47 -6.36 -13.58 -11.16
C ALA A 47 -6.48 -15.08 -11.49
N ASP A 48 -7.33 -15.46 -12.46
CA ASP A 48 -7.45 -16.83 -12.96
C ASP A 48 -6.14 -17.37 -13.54
N GLY A 49 -5.50 -16.57 -14.40
CA GLY A 49 -4.23 -16.98 -15.00
C GLY A 49 -3.09 -17.08 -13.98
N ILE A 50 -3.02 -16.18 -13.01
CA ILE A 50 -2.05 -16.24 -11.90
C ILE A 50 -2.28 -17.51 -11.06
N ASP A 51 -3.53 -17.81 -10.72
CA ASP A 51 -3.90 -19.01 -9.98
C ASP A 51 -3.48 -20.29 -10.71
N GLN A 52 -3.73 -20.37 -12.03
CA GLN A 52 -3.33 -21.51 -12.86
C GLN A 52 -1.80 -21.65 -13.01
N LEU A 53 -1.07 -20.54 -13.02
CA LEU A 53 0.39 -20.53 -13.17
C LEU A 53 1.13 -20.84 -11.88
N CYS A 54 0.53 -20.55 -10.73
CA CYS A 54 1.17 -20.78 -9.45
C CYS A 54 1.42 -22.29 -9.27
N PRO A 55 2.63 -22.72 -8.89
CA PRO A 55 2.90 -24.10 -8.54
C PRO A 55 2.13 -24.52 -7.27
N ARG A 56 1.91 -25.83 -7.10
CA ARG A 56 1.27 -26.43 -5.89
C ARG A 56 2.22 -27.44 -5.21
N ASN A 57 3.51 -27.21 -5.36
CA ASN A 57 4.63 -28.03 -4.88
C ASN A 57 5.66 -27.11 -4.19
N GLU A 58 6.87 -27.63 -3.97
CA GLU A 58 8.01 -26.90 -3.38
C GLU A 58 8.42 -25.62 -4.14
N ASP A 59 8.05 -25.46 -5.41
CA ASP A 59 8.35 -24.26 -6.20
C ASP A 59 7.40 -23.08 -5.90
N ALA A 60 6.34 -23.30 -5.10
CA ALA A 60 5.32 -22.29 -4.81
C ALA A 60 5.92 -21.07 -4.07
N GLU A 61 6.86 -21.28 -3.15
CA GLU A 61 7.50 -20.20 -2.39
C GLU A 61 8.22 -19.20 -3.31
N GLY A 62 9.09 -19.71 -4.20
CA GLY A 62 9.84 -18.89 -5.13
C GLY A 62 8.93 -18.15 -6.10
N TYR A 63 7.89 -18.83 -6.61
CA TYR A 63 6.89 -18.20 -7.48
C TYR A 63 6.15 -17.06 -6.78
N LEU A 64 5.66 -17.29 -5.55
CA LEU A 64 4.91 -16.30 -4.78
C LEU A 64 5.77 -15.09 -4.41
N TRP A 65 7.04 -15.32 -4.03
CA TRP A 65 7.98 -14.24 -3.77
C TRP A 65 8.18 -13.35 -5.01
N SER A 66 8.45 -13.96 -6.17
CA SER A 66 8.57 -13.24 -7.46
C SER A 66 7.28 -12.51 -7.83
N LEU A 67 6.11 -13.13 -7.60
CA LEU A 67 4.81 -12.55 -7.89
C LEU A 67 4.55 -11.28 -7.06
N TRP A 68 4.75 -11.34 -5.75
CA TRP A 68 4.51 -10.18 -4.90
C TRP A 68 5.51 -9.05 -5.16
N THR A 69 6.77 -9.41 -5.47
CA THR A 69 7.79 -8.42 -5.88
C THR A 69 7.37 -7.72 -7.18
N LEU A 70 6.85 -8.47 -8.16
CA LEU A 70 6.33 -7.91 -9.41
C LEU A 70 5.16 -6.95 -9.17
N PHE A 71 4.20 -7.30 -8.31
CA PHE A 71 3.07 -6.41 -8.00
C PHE A 71 3.54 -5.11 -7.34
N ILE A 72 4.50 -5.20 -6.42
CA ILE A 72 5.13 -4.02 -5.82
C ILE A 72 5.81 -3.17 -6.90
N ASP A 73 6.59 -3.77 -7.79
CA ASP A 73 7.30 -3.04 -8.83
C ASP A 73 6.36 -2.41 -9.88
N ILE A 74 5.24 -3.07 -10.20
CA ILE A 74 4.18 -2.47 -11.01
C ILE A 74 3.58 -1.27 -10.27
N SER A 75 3.26 -1.40 -8.99
CA SER A 75 2.66 -0.30 -8.21
C SER A 75 3.54 0.95 -8.21
N LYS A 76 4.86 0.79 -8.10
CA LYS A 76 5.86 1.87 -8.16
C LYS A 76 5.92 2.59 -9.52
N ARG A 77 5.36 2.02 -10.59
CA ARG A 77 5.29 2.66 -11.93
C ARG A 77 3.98 3.38 -12.19
N ILE A 78 3.00 3.25 -11.31
CA ILE A 78 1.68 3.87 -11.47
C ILE A 78 1.68 5.22 -10.75
N PRO A 79 1.43 6.35 -11.45
CA PRO A 79 1.24 7.65 -10.81
C PRO A 79 0.04 7.65 -9.84
N LEU A 80 0.05 8.52 -8.84
CA LEU A 80 -0.98 8.51 -7.77
C LEU A 80 -2.43 8.68 -8.25
N ASP A 81 -2.66 9.55 -9.23
CA ASP A 81 -4.01 9.86 -9.74
C ASP A 81 -4.50 8.88 -10.81
N ASP A 82 -3.67 7.90 -11.12
CA ASP A 82 -3.94 6.95 -12.17
C ASP A 82 -4.85 5.82 -11.66
N ALA A 83 -5.96 5.60 -12.35
CA ALA A 83 -6.93 4.56 -12.01
C ALA A 83 -6.35 3.13 -12.09
N ARG A 84 -5.20 2.94 -12.77
CA ARG A 84 -4.51 1.66 -12.88
C ARG A 84 -4.10 1.07 -11.53
N ILE A 85 -3.87 1.90 -10.51
CA ILE A 85 -3.54 1.39 -9.17
C ILE A 85 -4.74 0.63 -8.58
N GLN A 86 -5.96 1.08 -8.86
CA GLN A 86 -7.17 0.37 -8.46
C GLN A 86 -7.32 -0.94 -9.24
N SER A 87 -6.99 -0.97 -10.54
CA SER A 87 -6.96 -2.23 -11.29
C SER A 87 -6.04 -3.26 -10.65
N LEU A 88 -4.85 -2.85 -10.21
CA LEU A 88 -3.89 -3.73 -9.53
C LEU A 88 -4.47 -4.27 -8.20
N VAL A 89 -5.12 -3.40 -7.42
CA VAL A 89 -5.83 -3.79 -6.18
C VAL A 89 -6.94 -4.80 -6.47
N GLU A 90 -7.73 -4.60 -7.52
CA GLU A 90 -8.78 -5.54 -7.90
C GLU A 90 -8.23 -6.91 -8.28
N VAL A 91 -7.08 -7.00 -8.98
CA VAL A 91 -6.43 -8.30 -9.26
C VAL A 91 -6.11 -9.03 -7.96
N VAL A 92 -5.50 -8.36 -6.97
CA VAL A 92 -5.18 -8.99 -5.67
C VAL A 92 -6.44 -9.41 -4.93
N LYS A 93 -7.49 -8.57 -4.96
CA LYS A 93 -8.78 -8.87 -4.32
C LYS A 93 -9.45 -10.09 -4.94
N LYS A 94 -9.45 -10.20 -6.28
CA LYS A 94 -9.95 -11.37 -7.00
C LYS A 94 -9.14 -12.62 -6.68
N LEU A 95 -7.82 -12.48 -6.65
CA LEU A 95 -6.92 -13.56 -6.25
C LEU A 95 -7.25 -14.05 -4.85
N LYS A 96 -7.36 -13.17 -3.85
CA LYS A 96 -7.71 -13.51 -2.45
C LYS A 96 -9.04 -14.26 -2.33
N ALA A 97 -10.01 -13.98 -3.20
CA ALA A 97 -11.32 -14.63 -3.20
C ALA A 97 -11.28 -16.07 -3.76
N LYS A 98 -10.18 -16.50 -4.36
CA LYS A 98 -10.06 -17.83 -4.97
C LYS A 98 -9.83 -18.92 -3.94
N GLN A 99 -10.34 -20.10 -4.26
CA GLN A 99 -10.06 -21.34 -3.53
C GLN A 99 -8.77 -21.97 -4.08
N GLY A 100 -7.62 -21.51 -3.58
CA GLY A 100 -6.30 -21.96 -4.05
C GLY A 100 -5.81 -23.28 -3.46
N GLY A 101 -6.54 -23.85 -2.50
CA GLY A 101 -6.09 -24.99 -1.69
C GLY A 101 -5.11 -24.58 -0.58
N SER A 102 -4.44 -25.57 -0.01
CA SER A 102 -3.38 -25.39 1.00
C SER A 102 -2.03 -25.65 0.36
N ILE A 103 -1.05 -24.82 0.69
CA ILE A 103 0.36 -25.02 0.35
C ILE A 103 1.20 -24.97 1.63
N GLU A 104 2.43 -25.46 1.58
CA GLU A 104 3.39 -25.31 2.66
C GLU A 104 4.28 -24.08 2.39
N ILE A 105 4.41 -23.22 3.39
CA ILE A 105 5.27 -22.03 3.38
C ILE A 105 6.10 -22.06 4.67
N TRP A 106 7.42 -22.11 4.53
CA TRP A 106 8.36 -22.15 5.65
C TRP A 106 8.02 -23.24 6.68
N GLY A 107 7.61 -24.41 6.20
CA GLY A 107 7.24 -25.56 7.03
C GLY A 107 5.88 -25.45 7.72
N SER A 108 5.04 -24.46 7.35
CA SER A 108 3.69 -24.27 7.89
C SER A 108 2.63 -24.27 6.79
N PRO A 109 1.46 -24.88 7.00
CA PRO A 109 0.37 -24.83 6.03
C PRO A 109 -0.21 -23.41 5.94
N SER A 110 -0.50 -22.96 4.73
CA SER A 110 -1.19 -21.70 4.45
C SER A 110 -2.21 -21.87 3.32
N SER A 111 -3.35 -21.18 3.43
CA SER A 111 -4.30 -21.09 2.33
C SER A 111 -3.74 -20.17 1.25
N LEU A 112 -3.45 -20.75 0.09
CA LEU A 112 -2.67 -20.12 -0.98
C LEU A 112 -3.14 -18.70 -1.33
N TRP A 113 -4.45 -18.45 -1.37
CA TRP A 113 -4.95 -17.12 -1.71
C TRP A 113 -5.70 -16.42 -0.58
N ALA A 114 -6.37 -17.15 0.32
CA ALA A 114 -7.06 -16.49 1.42
C ALA A 114 -6.07 -15.75 2.35
N ASP A 115 -4.89 -16.32 2.57
CA ASP A 115 -3.87 -15.75 3.45
C ASP A 115 -2.92 -14.79 2.72
N LEU A 116 -2.81 -14.89 1.39
CA LEU A 116 -1.77 -14.22 0.57
C LEU A 116 -0.35 -14.45 1.16
N PRO A 117 0.10 -15.72 1.25
CA PRO A 117 1.38 -16.08 1.86
C PRO A 117 2.53 -15.35 1.19
N LEU A 118 3.55 -15.03 1.99
CA LEU A 118 4.75 -14.27 1.60
C LEU A 118 4.52 -12.80 1.21
N PHE A 119 3.27 -12.34 1.02
CA PHE A 119 3.03 -10.94 0.63
C PHE A 119 3.47 -9.96 1.71
N GLY A 120 3.18 -10.26 2.99
CA GLY A 120 3.63 -9.47 4.14
C GLY A 120 5.16 -9.31 4.20
N PRO A 121 5.94 -10.40 4.22
CA PRO A 121 7.41 -10.34 4.15
C PRO A 121 7.95 -9.54 2.96
N VAL A 122 7.45 -9.79 1.75
CA VAL A 122 7.88 -9.07 0.55
C VAL A 122 7.55 -7.57 0.64
N MET A 123 6.39 -7.21 1.18
CA MET A 123 6.02 -5.82 1.42
C MET A 123 6.90 -5.17 2.50
N ARG A 124 7.26 -5.91 3.56
CA ARG A 124 8.17 -5.43 4.61
C ARG A 124 9.56 -5.12 4.07
N ASP A 125 10.07 -5.94 3.14
CA ASP A 125 11.34 -5.70 2.45
C ASP A 125 11.28 -4.46 1.57
N ALA A 126 10.17 -4.25 0.84
CA ALA A 126 9.97 -3.02 0.10
C ALA A 126 9.93 -1.78 1.01
N TRP A 127 9.38 -1.93 2.23
CA TRP A 127 9.36 -0.86 3.24
C TRP A 127 10.76 -0.49 3.78
N ASN A 128 11.73 -1.40 3.72
CA ASN A 128 13.12 -1.11 4.11
C ASN A 128 13.82 -0.18 3.10
N ALA A 129 13.25 0.03 1.91
CA ALA A 129 13.78 0.92 0.88
C ALA A 129 13.18 2.35 0.97
N THR A 130 12.82 2.81 2.18
CA THR A 130 12.33 4.17 2.41
C THR A 130 13.32 5.21 1.83
N PRO A 131 12.83 6.26 1.16
CA PRO A 131 13.66 7.37 0.71
C PRO A 131 14.39 8.05 1.90
N ASN A 132 15.53 8.68 1.60
CA ASN A 132 16.24 9.63 2.47
C ASN A 132 15.60 11.03 2.47
N PHE A 133 14.69 11.30 1.52
CA PHE A 133 13.96 12.56 1.39
C PHE A 133 14.84 13.80 1.15
N ASP A 134 15.98 13.61 0.47
CA ASP A 134 16.82 14.70 -0.02
C ASP A 134 16.32 15.24 -1.38
N SER A 135 16.96 16.31 -1.85
CA SER A 135 16.59 17.02 -3.08
C SER A 135 17.35 16.55 -4.33
N SER A 136 17.97 15.37 -4.31
CA SER A 136 18.70 14.83 -5.48
C SER A 136 17.74 14.26 -6.55
N PRO A 137 18.12 14.27 -7.85
CA PRO A 137 17.28 13.71 -8.91
C PRO A 137 17.00 12.21 -8.77
N GLU A 138 17.98 11.44 -8.33
CA GLU A 138 17.83 10.00 -8.05
C GLU A 138 16.78 9.77 -6.96
N GLU A 139 16.73 10.65 -5.97
CA GLU A 139 15.80 10.57 -4.86
C GLU A 139 14.38 10.95 -5.25
N ALA A 140 14.20 11.93 -6.15
CA ALA A 140 12.87 12.28 -6.66
C ALA A 140 12.13 11.07 -7.28
N THR A 141 12.86 10.19 -7.99
CA THR A 141 12.28 8.96 -8.54
C THR A 141 11.88 7.99 -7.42
N LYS A 142 12.74 7.80 -6.41
CA LYS A 142 12.42 6.91 -5.27
C LYS A 142 11.24 7.42 -4.45
N ILE A 143 11.15 8.74 -4.24
CA ILE A 143 10.03 9.39 -3.55
C ILE A 143 8.73 9.11 -4.29
N ALA A 144 8.68 9.30 -5.60
CA ALA A 144 7.49 9.00 -6.39
C ALA A 144 7.09 7.52 -6.27
N GLN A 145 8.06 6.61 -6.37
CA GLN A 145 7.83 5.16 -6.21
C GLN A 145 7.34 4.80 -4.80
N TRP A 146 7.90 5.43 -3.76
CA TRP A 146 7.51 5.24 -2.37
C TRP A 146 6.07 5.65 -2.12
N ILE A 147 5.69 6.82 -2.62
CA ILE A 147 4.34 7.34 -2.51
C ILE A 147 3.34 6.43 -3.24
N SER A 148 3.67 5.96 -4.45
CA SER A 148 2.80 5.02 -5.19
C SER A 148 2.66 3.66 -4.48
N LEU A 149 3.74 3.12 -3.91
CA LEU A 149 3.70 1.91 -3.10
C LEU A 149 2.78 2.07 -1.88
N ASN A 150 2.87 3.22 -1.21
CA ASN A 150 2.02 3.55 -0.07
C ASN A 150 0.54 3.67 -0.46
N SER A 151 0.23 4.33 -1.58
CA SER A 151 -1.15 4.41 -2.09
C SER A 151 -1.71 3.01 -2.42
N PHE A 152 -0.89 2.13 -2.98
CA PHE A 152 -1.28 0.74 -3.24
C PHE A 152 -1.60 -0.02 -1.94
N ALA A 153 -0.73 0.07 -0.94
CA ALA A 153 -0.94 -0.52 0.37
C ALA A 153 -2.19 0.04 1.08
N ALA A 154 -2.39 1.36 1.03
CA ALA A 154 -3.56 2.04 1.58
C ALA A 154 -4.87 1.56 0.95
N ARG A 155 -4.89 1.35 -0.36
CA ARG A 155 -6.09 0.85 -1.07
C ARG A 155 -6.37 -0.62 -0.79
N LEU A 156 -5.33 -1.45 -0.61
CA LEU A 156 -5.49 -2.84 -0.16
C LEU A 156 -6.09 -2.89 1.25
N LEU A 157 -5.62 -2.04 2.16
CA LEU A 157 -6.18 -1.92 3.51
C LEU A 157 -7.63 -1.42 3.49
N GLY A 158 -7.89 -0.31 2.79
CA GLY A 158 -9.23 0.26 2.65
C GLY A 158 -10.24 -0.70 2.02
N SER A 159 -9.78 -1.58 1.13
CA SER A 159 -10.59 -2.62 0.50
C SER A 159 -10.70 -3.91 1.33
N SER A 160 -10.14 -3.94 2.55
CA SER A 160 -10.10 -5.11 3.44
C SER A 160 -9.45 -6.35 2.82
N VAL A 161 -8.53 -6.16 1.86
CA VAL A 161 -7.79 -7.26 1.20
C VAL A 161 -6.66 -7.75 2.10
N GLN A 162 -5.96 -6.81 2.75
CA GLN A 162 -4.89 -7.09 3.70
C GLN A 162 -4.94 -6.13 4.88
N SER A 163 -4.65 -6.65 6.08
CA SER A 163 -4.60 -5.85 7.30
C SER A 163 -3.17 -5.40 7.57
N TRP A 164 -2.78 -4.27 6.99
CA TRP A 164 -1.46 -3.64 7.16
C TRP A 164 -1.55 -2.32 7.91
N THR A 165 -2.32 -2.34 9.00
CA THR A 165 -2.52 -1.17 9.86
C THR A 165 -1.20 -0.69 10.49
N ASN A 166 -0.23 -1.59 10.70
CA ASN A 166 1.11 -1.24 11.16
C ASN A 166 1.86 -0.33 10.17
N PHE A 167 1.79 -0.58 8.85
CA PHE A 167 2.43 0.28 7.85
C PHE A 167 1.77 1.67 7.84
N ALA A 168 0.44 1.73 7.87
CA ALA A 168 -0.29 2.99 7.97
C ALA A 168 0.15 3.79 9.21
N LEU A 169 0.26 3.12 10.37
CA LEU A 169 0.63 3.77 11.62
C LEU A 169 2.07 4.31 11.59
N TRP A 170 3.01 3.58 10.98
CA TRP A 170 4.39 4.05 10.83
C TRP A 170 4.44 5.32 9.96
N GLU A 171 3.78 5.33 8.81
CA GLU A 171 3.79 6.51 7.93
C GLU A 171 3.07 7.72 8.53
N LEU A 172 1.96 7.49 9.24
CA LEU A 172 1.23 8.55 9.93
C LEU A 172 2.05 9.12 11.09
N ARG A 173 2.74 8.27 11.86
CA ARG A 173 3.66 8.71 12.90
C ARG A 173 4.79 9.55 12.30
N ASP A 174 5.52 9.00 11.33
CA ASP A 174 6.71 9.62 10.78
C ASP A 174 6.35 10.94 10.06
N GLY A 175 5.16 11.01 9.45
CA GLY A 175 4.71 12.20 8.74
C GLY A 175 3.96 13.26 9.54
N LEU A 176 3.33 12.90 10.67
CA LEU A 176 2.46 13.83 11.41
C LEU A 176 2.92 14.02 12.86
N GLU A 177 3.57 13.02 13.47
CA GLU A 177 3.99 13.00 14.87
C GLU A 177 5.48 13.26 15.08
N GLU A 178 6.26 13.46 14.02
CA GLU A 178 7.67 13.80 14.09
C GLU A 178 7.99 15.17 13.46
N PRO A 179 9.09 15.83 13.88
CA PRO A 179 9.60 17.01 13.19
C PRO A 179 10.05 16.68 11.76
N LEU A 180 9.67 17.52 10.80
CA LEU A 180 9.99 17.34 9.38
C LEU A 180 11.09 18.35 9.00
N PRO A 181 12.34 17.91 8.80
CA PRO A 181 13.50 18.81 8.76
C PRO A 181 13.62 19.61 7.46
N THR A 182 12.99 19.16 6.38
CA THR A 182 13.06 19.79 5.05
C THR A 182 11.67 19.92 4.45
N GLN A 183 11.50 20.86 3.51
CA GLN A 183 10.25 21.00 2.77
C GLN A 183 9.94 19.75 1.93
N GLN A 184 10.96 19.10 1.34
CA GLN A 184 10.80 17.87 0.58
C GLN A 184 10.28 16.72 1.45
N ALA A 185 10.87 16.53 2.64
CA ALA A 185 10.39 15.56 3.61
C ALA A 185 8.95 15.89 4.03
N LYS A 186 8.67 17.16 4.34
CA LYS A 186 7.34 17.62 4.70
C LYS A 186 6.30 17.26 3.65
N ASP A 187 6.52 17.66 2.40
CA ASP A 187 5.57 17.44 1.31
C ASP A 187 5.40 15.94 1.03
N THR A 188 6.49 15.17 1.02
CA THR A 188 6.45 13.72 0.77
C THR A 188 5.66 12.97 1.84
N HIS A 189 5.96 13.22 3.11
CA HIS A 189 5.25 12.59 4.22
C HIS A 189 3.79 13.04 4.28
N LEU A 190 3.51 14.31 3.99
CA LEU A 190 2.15 14.83 3.98
C LEU A 190 1.30 14.16 2.89
N ILE A 191 1.86 13.98 1.67
CA ILE A 191 1.19 13.21 0.60
C ILE A 191 0.94 11.78 1.05
N THR A 192 1.97 11.11 1.59
CA THR A 192 1.91 9.70 2.00
C THR A 192 0.84 9.46 3.08
N ALA A 193 0.87 10.26 4.15
CA ALA A 193 -0.14 10.23 5.22
C ALA A 193 -1.55 10.49 4.68
N SER A 194 -1.68 11.43 3.75
CA SER A 194 -2.96 11.76 3.13
C SER A 194 -3.52 10.62 2.29
N GLU A 195 -2.69 9.85 1.59
CA GLU A 195 -3.12 8.68 0.82
C GLU A 195 -3.66 7.57 1.74
N TRP A 196 -3.00 7.30 2.87
CA TRP A 196 -3.49 6.36 3.88
C TRP A 196 -4.86 6.78 4.44
N ILE A 197 -5.03 8.04 4.82
CA ILE A 197 -6.31 8.53 5.35
C ILE A 197 -7.38 8.54 4.26
N THR A 198 -7.05 8.95 3.04
CA THR A 198 -8.02 9.02 1.93
C THR A 198 -8.55 7.64 1.57
N HIS A 199 -7.68 6.63 1.53
CA HIS A 199 -8.05 5.31 1.02
C HIS A 199 -8.42 4.32 2.11
N ALA A 200 -7.87 4.45 3.32
CA ALA A 200 -8.12 3.55 4.43
C ALA A 200 -8.72 4.23 5.68
N GLY A 201 -9.07 5.52 5.62
CA GLY A 201 -9.50 6.30 6.78
C GLY A 201 -10.59 5.65 7.64
N ARG A 202 -11.62 5.07 7.02
CA ARG A 202 -12.69 4.35 7.75
C ARG A 202 -12.16 3.15 8.52
N VAL A 203 -11.22 2.40 7.95
CA VAL A 203 -10.59 1.25 8.64
C VAL A 203 -9.72 1.75 9.79
N LEU A 204 -8.91 2.79 9.56
CA LEU A 204 -7.99 3.35 10.55
C LEU A 204 -8.72 3.99 11.74
N GLU A 205 -9.81 4.72 11.49
CA GLU A 205 -10.67 5.26 12.56
C GLU A 205 -11.28 4.12 13.38
N GLY A 206 -11.80 3.09 12.71
CA GLY A 206 -12.35 1.91 13.37
C GLY A 206 -11.35 1.18 14.26
N GLU A 207 -10.07 1.10 13.87
CA GLU A 207 -9.01 0.56 14.74
C GLU A 207 -8.81 1.40 16.01
N GLY A 208 -8.89 2.73 15.90
CA GLY A 208 -8.77 3.64 17.05
C GLY A 208 -9.90 3.47 18.08
N GLN A 209 -11.05 2.95 17.67
CA GLN A 209 -12.21 2.70 18.54
C GLN A 209 -12.15 1.33 19.24
N LYS A 210 -11.45 0.35 18.67
CA LYS A 210 -11.44 -1.04 19.18
C LYS A 210 -10.66 -1.23 20.49
N GLY A 211 -9.74 -0.32 20.83
CA GLY A 211 -8.99 -0.38 22.10
C GLY A 211 -8.20 -1.68 22.29
N THR A 212 -7.30 -1.98 21.37
CA THR A 212 -6.53 -3.23 21.36
C THR A 212 -5.45 -3.26 22.45
N GLN A 213 -5.37 -4.37 23.21
CA GLN A 213 -4.23 -4.63 24.09
C GLN A 213 -3.03 -5.09 23.24
N LEU A 214 -1.92 -4.36 23.35
CA LEU A 214 -0.67 -4.66 22.66
C LEU A 214 0.26 -5.45 23.60
N ASP A 215 1.03 -6.37 23.02
CA ASP A 215 2.16 -6.97 23.75
C ASP A 215 3.33 -5.98 23.85
N GLU A 216 4.40 -6.37 24.55
CA GLU A 216 5.56 -5.47 24.75
C GLU A 216 6.28 -5.11 23.43
N ASN A 217 6.33 -6.03 22.47
CA ASN A 217 7.00 -5.80 21.18
C ASN A 217 6.17 -4.84 20.33
N ASP A 218 4.86 -5.07 20.24
CA ASP A 218 3.92 -4.22 19.52
C ASP A 218 3.80 -2.85 20.17
N THR A 219 3.85 -2.77 21.51
CA THR A 219 3.87 -1.49 22.24
C THR A 219 5.03 -0.62 21.78
N ARG A 220 6.23 -1.20 21.59
CA ARG A 220 7.38 -0.45 21.11
C ARG A 220 7.27 -0.11 19.63
N ALA A 221 6.91 -1.09 18.79
CA ALA A 221 6.84 -0.92 17.34
C ALA A 221 5.77 0.11 16.92
N LEU A 222 4.70 0.25 17.70
CA LEU A 222 3.55 1.10 17.42
C LEU A 222 3.48 2.35 18.30
N ALA A 223 4.57 2.71 18.97
CA ALA A 223 4.66 3.88 19.85
C ALA A 223 4.30 5.20 19.13
N ALA A 224 3.87 6.19 19.93
CA ALA A 224 3.71 7.58 19.52
C ALA A 224 5.03 8.24 19.10
N GLY A 225 4.95 9.16 18.15
CA GLY A 225 6.06 10.02 17.76
C GLY A 225 6.27 11.17 18.74
N THR A 226 7.43 11.82 18.65
CA THR A 226 7.91 12.76 19.67
C THR A 226 7.05 14.01 19.85
N LEU A 227 6.27 14.42 18.84
CA LEU A 227 5.37 15.57 18.92
C LEU A 227 4.05 15.27 19.64
N LEU A 228 3.70 14.00 19.82
CA LEU A 228 2.50 13.58 20.53
C LEU A 228 2.87 13.09 21.94
N VAL A 229 3.16 14.04 22.83
CA VAL A 229 3.66 13.78 24.20
C VAL A 229 2.70 12.93 25.05
N GLU A 230 1.39 13.08 24.85
CA GLU A 230 0.35 12.29 25.55
C GLU A 230 -0.12 11.07 24.74
N GLY A 231 0.62 10.68 23.70
CA GLY A 231 0.26 9.58 22.81
C GLY A 231 0.61 8.21 23.38
N GLY A 232 -0.39 7.34 23.48
CA GLY A 232 -0.18 5.91 23.71
C GLY A 232 0.23 5.17 22.42
N SER A 233 0.73 3.95 22.56
CA SER A 233 1.01 3.05 21.43
C SER A 233 -0.26 2.59 20.73
N GLY A 234 -0.15 2.32 19.42
CA GLY A 234 -1.26 1.86 18.59
C GLY A 234 -2.20 2.98 18.14
N PHE A 235 -3.36 2.59 17.62
CA PHE A 235 -4.41 3.51 17.17
C PHE A 235 -5.21 4.04 18.36
N SER A 236 -5.58 5.31 18.31
CA SER A 236 -6.46 5.92 19.32
C SER A 236 -7.18 7.14 18.75
N GLU A 237 -8.30 7.50 19.36
CA GLU A 237 -9.02 8.73 19.05
C GLU A 237 -8.16 9.99 19.27
N THR A 238 -7.27 9.97 20.27
CA THR A 238 -6.30 11.05 20.51
C THR A 238 -5.34 11.21 19.34
N ARG A 239 -4.79 10.10 18.83
CA ARG A 239 -3.95 10.12 17.62
C ARG A 239 -4.72 10.60 16.40
N TRP A 240 -5.95 10.13 16.20
CA TRP A 240 -6.79 10.53 15.08
C TRP A 240 -7.05 12.05 15.04
N ARG A 241 -7.42 12.64 16.19
CA ARG A 241 -7.58 14.10 16.34
C ARG A 241 -6.27 14.85 16.10
N PHE A 242 -5.17 14.33 16.62
CA PHE A 242 -3.86 14.93 16.43
C PHE A 242 -3.45 14.94 14.95
N TRP A 243 -3.62 13.82 14.24
CA TRP A 243 -3.36 13.72 12.81
C TRP A 243 -4.18 14.70 12.00
N SER A 244 -5.48 14.86 12.30
CA SER A 244 -6.33 15.89 11.67
C SER A 244 -5.73 17.28 11.82
N LYS A 245 -5.33 17.67 13.03
CA LYS A 245 -4.72 18.98 13.27
C LYS A 245 -3.40 19.16 12.51
N ARG A 246 -2.57 18.12 12.48
CA ARG A 246 -1.26 18.15 11.80
C ARG A 246 -1.40 18.25 10.29
N LEU A 247 -2.39 17.61 9.68
CA LEU A 247 -2.70 17.78 8.26
C LEU A 247 -3.05 19.24 7.93
N GLU A 248 -3.86 19.91 8.76
CA GLU A 248 -4.21 21.32 8.58
C GLU A 248 -2.97 22.24 8.69
N GLU A 249 -2.19 22.06 9.77
CA GLU A 249 -1.00 22.86 10.03
C GLU A 249 0.07 22.69 8.93
N LEU A 250 0.39 21.45 8.56
CA LEU A 250 1.41 21.17 7.56
C LEU A 250 0.96 21.55 6.16
N GLY A 251 -0.32 21.37 5.84
CA GLY A 251 -0.92 21.68 4.54
C GLY A 251 -0.95 23.18 4.21
N ALA A 252 -1.02 24.06 5.21
CA ALA A 252 -1.06 25.51 5.01
C ALA A 252 0.17 26.05 4.25
N ASP A 253 1.35 25.49 4.56
CA ASP A 253 2.64 25.90 3.98
C ASP A 253 3.23 24.83 3.03
N ALA A 254 2.44 23.83 2.64
CA ALA A 254 2.90 22.72 1.79
C ALA A 254 2.96 23.11 0.31
N GLY A 255 3.71 22.32 -0.47
CA GLY A 255 3.62 22.34 -1.93
C GLY A 255 2.19 22.05 -2.41
N ALA A 256 1.84 22.53 -3.61
CA ALA A 256 0.45 22.51 -4.10
C ALA A 256 -0.17 21.09 -4.11
N GLU A 257 0.57 20.08 -4.53
CA GLU A 257 0.10 18.68 -4.52
C GLU A 257 -0.15 18.17 -3.10
N ALA A 258 0.82 18.36 -2.20
CA ALA A 258 0.73 17.94 -0.81
C ALA A 258 -0.43 18.63 -0.07
N LYS A 259 -0.65 19.92 -0.35
CA LYS A 259 -1.81 20.66 0.15
C LYS A 259 -3.14 20.06 -0.34
N ASN A 260 -3.30 19.83 -1.64
CA ASN A 260 -4.53 19.27 -2.19
C ASN A 260 -4.85 17.88 -1.61
N ARG A 261 -3.81 17.05 -1.41
CA ARG A 261 -3.93 15.72 -0.78
C ARG A 261 -4.35 15.83 0.68
N ALA A 262 -3.74 16.74 1.44
CA ALA A 262 -4.09 16.99 2.84
C ALA A 262 -5.55 17.47 2.97
N GLU A 263 -6.00 18.36 2.09
CA GLU A 263 -7.40 18.82 2.04
C GLU A 263 -8.38 17.65 1.82
N LYS A 264 -8.08 16.75 0.88
CA LYS A 264 -8.87 15.54 0.62
C LYS A 264 -8.89 14.58 1.81
N ALA A 265 -7.75 14.38 2.47
CA ALA A 265 -7.68 13.56 3.68
C ALA A 265 -8.53 14.17 4.82
N LEU A 266 -8.50 15.50 4.98
CA LEU A 266 -9.33 16.21 5.96
C LEU A 266 -10.83 16.14 5.65
N GLU A 267 -11.22 16.09 4.39
CA GLU A 267 -12.61 15.81 4.01
C GLU A 267 -13.06 14.41 4.48
N VAL A 268 -12.20 13.39 4.30
CA VAL A 268 -12.47 12.04 4.80
C VAL A 268 -12.60 12.03 6.32
N ILE A 269 -11.65 12.62 7.07
CA ILE A 269 -11.74 12.71 8.54
C ILE A 269 -13.05 13.37 8.97
N ARG A 270 -13.40 14.51 8.36
CA ARG A 270 -14.64 15.24 8.69
C ARG A 270 -15.89 14.42 8.40
N SER A 271 -15.91 13.68 7.28
CA SER A 271 -17.06 12.83 6.93
C SER A 271 -17.28 11.69 7.94
N LEU A 272 -16.22 11.16 8.54
CA LEU A 272 -16.31 10.08 9.53
C LEU A 272 -16.70 10.61 10.93
N GLY A 273 -16.22 11.80 11.29
CA GLY A 273 -16.57 12.45 12.57
C GLY A 273 -18.05 12.83 12.71
N VAL A 274 -18.77 13.05 11.60
CA VAL A 274 -20.22 13.35 11.61
C VAL A 274 -21.08 12.10 11.84
N GLU A 275 -20.57 10.89 11.54
CA GLU A 275 -21.30 9.62 11.77
C GLU A 275 -21.27 9.18 13.25
N SER A 276 -20.42 9.79 14.09
CA SER A 276 -20.17 9.39 15.48
C SER A 276 -20.79 10.31 16.56
N SER A 277 -21.57 11.32 16.16
CA SER A 277 -22.21 12.31 17.05
C SER A 277 -23.73 12.24 17.08
#